data_AF-A0A2W5NIP2-F1
#
_entry.id   AF-A0A2W5NIP2-F1
#
_cell.length_a   1.000
_cell.length_b   1.000
_cell.length_c   1.000
_cell.angle_alpha   90.00
_cell.angle_beta   90.00
_cell.angle_gamma   90.00
#
_symmetry.space_group_name_H-M   'P 1'
#
loop_
_entity.id
_entity.type
_entity.pdbx_description
1 polymer ?
#
loop_
_entity_poly.entity_id
_entity_poly.type
_entity_poly.pdbx_seq_one_letter_code
_entity_poly.pdbx_strand_id
1 'polypeptide(L)'
;MRRLALLLCLPLLLLPLAERARAADWREALGAQIERIDRGTPGELGVYVKRLDGGETYRHGAERFWYLGSMTKVPIAIAVLQQVDAGKLKLSDAVELQDADRIDVSRVVRERTGRRYTVDALLDRMLKDSDNTAANMLIRTVGEDTVQRSAAQALGTQGFKRITNFATMRRDVYAEIHPSARELPNTALVQV
;
A
#
# COMPACT_ATOMS: atom_id res chain seq x y z
N MET A 1 -17.07 -49.94 -35.14
CA MET A 1 -16.11 -49.43 -34.13
C MET A 1 -15.79 -47.92 -34.25
N ARG A 2 -16.70 -47.05 -34.73
CA ARG A 2 -16.44 -45.59 -34.85
C ARG A 2 -17.43 -44.69 -34.08
N ARG A 3 -18.39 -45.25 -33.34
CA ARG A 3 -19.41 -44.46 -32.60
C ARG A 3 -19.14 -44.36 -31.09
N LEU A 4 -18.14 -45.07 -30.56
CA LEU A 4 -17.84 -45.12 -29.13
C LEU A 4 -16.78 -44.10 -28.67
N ALA A 5 -16.13 -43.38 -29.61
CA ALA A 5 -15.11 -42.38 -29.29
C ALA A 5 -15.68 -40.97 -29.03
N LEU A 6 -16.95 -40.71 -29.32
CA LEU A 6 -17.57 -39.39 -29.10
C LEU A 6 -18.10 -39.19 -27.66
N LEU A 7 -18.32 -40.25 -26.90
CA LEU A 7 -18.93 -40.17 -25.56
C LEU A 7 -17.92 -39.89 -24.44
N LEU A 8 -16.61 -40.02 -24.68
CA LEU A 8 -15.57 -39.70 -23.70
C LEU A 8 -15.02 -38.26 -23.79
N CYS A 9 -15.35 -37.50 -24.83
CA CYS A 9 -14.92 -36.09 -24.94
C CYS A 9 -15.89 -35.11 -24.26
N LEU A 10 -17.16 -35.52 -24.06
CA LEU A 10 -18.21 -34.67 -23.49
C LEU A 10 -17.98 -34.27 -22.01
N PRO A 11 -17.42 -35.11 -21.12
CA PRO A 11 -17.15 -34.71 -19.73
C PRO A 11 -16.00 -33.70 -19.61
N LEU A 12 -14.98 -33.80 -20.47
CA LEU A 12 -13.83 -32.88 -20.48
C LEU A 12 -14.21 -31.48 -21.02
N LEU A 13 -15.23 -31.38 -21.87
CA LEU A 13 -15.76 -30.11 -22.36
C LEU A 13 -16.64 -29.37 -21.35
N LEU A 14 -17.22 -30.06 -20.35
CA LEU A 14 -18.15 -29.47 -19.37
C LEU A 14 -17.48 -28.95 -18.08
N LEU A 15 -16.34 -29.51 -17.69
CA LEU A 15 -15.53 -29.03 -16.56
C LEU A 15 -15.18 -27.52 -16.64
N PRO A 16 -14.68 -26.98 -17.77
CA PRO A 16 -14.40 -25.55 -17.88
C PRO A 16 -15.66 -24.68 -17.88
N LEU A 17 -16.84 -25.22 -18.24
CA LEU A 17 -18.12 -24.50 -18.13
C LEU A 17 -18.60 -24.44 -16.68
N ALA A 18 -18.46 -25.52 -15.91
CA ALA A 18 -18.84 -25.56 -14.50
C ALA A 18 -17.95 -24.65 -13.64
N GLU A 19 -16.64 -24.61 -13.90
CA GLU A 19 -15.74 -23.65 -13.24
C GLU A 19 -16.10 -22.20 -13.60
N ARG A 20 -16.41 -21.90 -14.86
CA ARG A 20 -16.87 -20.56 -15.28
C ARG A 20 -18.18 -20.13 -14.63
N ALA A 21 -19.14 -21.06 -14.46
CA ALA A 21 -20.40 -20.78 -13.79
C ALA A 21 -20.19 -20.49 -12.29
N ARG A 22 -19.38 -21.29 -11.59
CA ARG A 22 -19.02 -21.06 -10.18
C ARG A 22 -18.18 -19.79 -9.99
N ALA A 23 -17.37 -19.44 -10.98
CA ALA A 23 -16.60 -18.20 -11.02
C ALA A 23 -17.48 -16.95 -11.21
N ALA A 24 -18.53 -17.05 -12.03
CA ALA A 24 -19.51 -15.99 -12.18
C ALA A 24 -20.33 -15.80 -10.88
N ASP A 25 -20.68 -16.91 -10.23
CA ASP A 25 -21.47 -16.95 -8.99
C ASP A 25 -20.84 -16.12 -7.85
N TRP A 26 -19.54 -16.29 -7.58
CA TRP A 26 -18.91 -15.51 -6.49
C TRP A 26 -18.80 -14.02 -6.79
N ARG A 27 -18.54 -13.63 -8.05
CA ARG A 27 -18.42 -12.21 -8.44
C ARG A 27 -19.76 -11.50 -8.36
N GLU A 28 -20.82 -12.15 -8.82
CA GLU A 28 -22.17 -11.62 -8.75
C GLU A 28 -22.66 -11.52 -7.31
N ALA A 29 -22.47 -12.59 -6.51
CA ALA A 29 -22.83 -12.61 -5.10
C ALA A 29 -22.05 -11.55 -4.29
N LEU A 30 -20.74 -11.44 -4.50
CA LEU A 30 -19.91 -10.39 -3.89
C LEU A 30 -20.35 -9.00 -4.37
N GLY A 31 -20.63 -8.86 -5.67
CA GLY A 31 -21.09 -7.62 -6.27
C GLY A 31 -22.34 -7.07 -5.61
N ALA A 32 -23.37 -7.91 -5.48
CA ALA A 32 -24.59 -7.55 -4.78
C ALA A 32 -24.35 -7.17 -3.31
N GLN A 33 -23.34 -7.77 -2.64
CA GLN A 33 -22.96 -7.40 -1.28
C GLN A 33 -22.26 -6.04 -1.20
N ILE A 34 -21.27 -5.80 -2.05
CA ILE A 34 -20.53 -4.55 -2.08
C ILE A 34 -21.44 -3.38 -2.45
N GLU A 35 -22.31 -3.53 -3.47
CA GLU A 35 -23.25 -2.48 -3.84
C GLU A 35 -24.22 -2.10 -2.71
N ARG A 36 -24.67 -3.09 -1.94
CA ARG A 36 -25.54 -2.83 -0.78
C ARG A 36 -24.81 -2.04 0.30
N ILE A 37 -23.53 -2.36 0.56
CA ILE A 37 -22.70 -1.65 1.54
C ILE A 37 -22.45 -0.22 1.05
N ASP A 38 -22.10 -0.05 -0.22
CA ASP A 38 -21.84 1.26 -0.82
C ASP A 38 -23.08 2.16 -0.76
N ARG A 39 -24.25 1.68 -1.19
CA ARG A 39 -25.51 2.44 -1.08
C ARG A 39 -25.93 2.74 0.37
N GLY A 40 -25.48 1.93 1.33
CA GLY A 40 -25.83 2.05 2.74
C GLY A 40 -24.88 2.91 3.57
N THR A 41 -23.76 3.37 3.00
CA THR A 41 -22.71 4.09 3.74
C THR A 41 -22.50 5.49 3.16
N PRO A 42 -22.44 6.54 3.99
CA PRO A 42 -22.03 7.86 3.50
C PRO A 42 -20.60 7.83 2.97
N GLY A 43 -20.38 8.37 1.76
CA GLY A 43 -19.06 8.44 1.13
C GLY A 43 -18.97 7.63 -0.16
N GLU A 44 -17.78 7.15 -0.48
CA GLU A 44 -17.48 6.41 -1.71
C GLU A 44 -16.66 5.16 -1.36
N LEU A 45 -16.95 4.03 -2.02
CA LEU A 45 -16.27 2.77 -1.78
C LEU A 45 -15.46 2.28 -3.00
N GLY A 46 -14.23 1.81 -2.74
CA GLY A 46 -13.35 1.16 -3.71
C GLY A 46 -12.98 -0.24 -3.25
N VAL A 47 -13.23 -1.24 -4.08
CA VAL A 47 -12.90 -2.64 -3.82
C VAL A 47 -12.25 -3.26 -5.06
N TYR A 48 -11.09 -3.90 -4.85
CA TYR A 48 -10.43 -4.73 -5.82
C TYR A 48 -10.14 -6.09 -5.21
N VAL A 49 -10.61 -7.16 -5.84
CA VAL A 49 -10.31 -8.54 -5.44
C VAL A 49 -9.71 -9.25 -6.64
N LYS A 50 -8.58 -9.93 -6.42
CA LYS A 50 -7.93 -10.80 -7.40
C LYS A 50 -7.72 -12.18 -6.82
N ARG A 51 -8.29 -13.19 -7.47
CA ARG A 51 -7.98 -14.59 -7.17
C ARG A 51 -6.64 -14.95 -7.81
N LEU A 52 -5.74 -15.52 -7.01
CA LEU A 52 -4.37 -15.83 -7.45
C LEU A 52 -4.27 -17.13 -8.27
N ASP A 53 -5.21 -18.05 -8.07
CA ASP A 53 -5.26 -19.36 -8.73
C ASP A 53 -5.79 -19.28 -10.18
N GLY A 54 -6.84 -18.49 -10.42
CA GLY A 54 -7.51 -18.38 -11.73
C GLY A 54 -7.36 -17.02 -12.42
N GLY A 55 -6.72 -16.03 -11.79
CA GLY A 55 -6.55 -14.67 -12.33
C GLY A 55 -7.84 -13.83 -12.42
N GLU A 56 -8.96 -14.40 -11.98
CA GLU A 56 -10.26 -13.73 -11.92
C GLU A 56 -10.20 -12.50 -11.01
N THR A 57 -10.87 -11.42 -11.45
CA THR A 57 -10.92 -10.18 -10.67
C THR A 57 -12.36 -9.70 -10.49
N TYR A 58 -12.59 -9.03 -9.37
CA TYR A 58 -13.78 -8.22 -9.11
C TYR A 58 -13.33 -6.79 -8.81
N ARG A 59 -14.04 -5.81 -9.37
CA ARG A 59 -13.71 -4.39 -9.26
C ARG A 59 -14.98 -3.59 -8.98
N HIS A 60 -14.96 -2.73 -7.97
CA HIS A 60 -15.99 -1.75 -7.66
C HIS A 60 -15.32 -0.44 -7.30
N GLY A 61 -15.51 0.65 -8.07
CA GLY A 61 -14.80 1.91 -7.83
C GLY A 61 -13.26 1.83 -7.87
N ALA A 62 -12.69 0.72 -8.38
CA ALA A 62 -11.28 0.41 -8.24
C ALA A 62 -10.34 1.26 -9.12
N GLU A 63 -10.87 1.89 -10.17
CA GLU A 63 -10.09 2.70 -11.13
C GLU A 63 -9.83 4.13 -10.63
N ARG A 64 -10.38 4.50 -9.46
CA ARG A 64 -10.25 5.84 -8.88
C ARG A 64 -8.97 5.96 -8.06
N PHE A 65 -8.51 7.20 -7.89
CA PHE A 65 -7.47 7.49 -6.90
C PHE A 65 -8.06 7.46 -5.50
N TRP A 66 -7.46 6.64 -4.63
CA TRP A 66 -7.81 6.53 -3.24
C TRP A 66 -6.71 7.13 -2.36
N TYR A 67 -7.11 7.77 -1.27
CA TYR A 67 -6.18 8.21 -0.26
C TYR A 67 -5.63 6.98 0.49
N LEU A 68 -4.35 6.67 0.27
CA LEU A 68 -3.75 5.40 0.71
C LEU A 68 -3.50 5.32 2.21
N GLY A 69 -3.41 6.47 2.90
CA GLY A 69 -2.97 6.53 4.28
C GLY A 69 -1.70 5.70 4.52
N SER A 70 -1.76 4.77 5.47
CA SER A 70 -0.60 3.94 5.83
C SER A 70 -0.26 2.84 4.81
N MET A 71 -1.11 2.58 3.80
CA MET A 71 -0.77 1.63 2.73
C MET A 71 0.42 2.09 1.89
N THR A 72 0.73 3.40 1.88
CA THR A 72 1.96 3.97 1.27
C THR A 72 3.26 3.37 1.83
N LYS A 73 3.23 2.74 3.00
CA LYS A 73 4.40 2.07 3.59
C LYS A 73 4.85 0.83 2.81
N VAL A 74 3.96 0.22 2.02
CA VAL A 74 4.32 -0.91 1.15
C VAL A 74 5.32 -0.48 0.05
N PRO A 75 5.05 0.54 -0.78
CA PRO A 75 6.04 1.00 -1.75
C PRO A 75 7.33 1.53 -1.11
N ILE A 76 7.26 2.11 0.09
CA ILE A 76 8.48 2.51 0.84
C ILE A 76 9.32 1.27 1.19
N ALA A 77 8.70 0.21 1.73
CA ALA A 77 9.40 -1.03 2.04
C ALA A 77 10.01 -1.67 0.79
N ILE A 78 9.28 -1.70 -0.33
CA ILE A 78 9.79 -2.19 -1.61
C ILE A 78 11.04 -1.41 -2.04
N ALA A 79 11.00 -0.07 -1.95
CA ALA A 79 12.14 0.77 -2.33
C ALA A 79 13.38 0.49 -1.48
N VAL A 80 13.20 0.36 -0.16
CA VAL A 80 14.27 0.03 0.79
C VAL A 80 14.87 -1.34 0.49
N LEU A 81 14.03 -2.36 0.32
CA LEU A 81 14.48 -3.72 0.04
C LEU A 81 15.17 -3.83 -1.32
N GLN A 82 14.73 -3.08 -2.33
CA GLN A 82 15.44 -3.00 -3.61
C GLN A 82 16.84 -2.36 -3.49
N GLN A 83 17.04 -1.39 -2.59
CA GLN A 83 18.40 -0.88 -2.31
C GLN A 83 19.25 -1.92 -1.58
N VAL A 84 18.64 -2.75 -0.73
CA VAL A 84 19.31 -3.87 -0.06
C VAL A 84 19.74 -4.93 -1.07
N ASP A 85 18.84 -5.35 -1.96
CA ASP A 85 19.12 -6.32 -3.02
C ASP A 85 20.21 -5.82 -3.98
N ALA A 86 20.25 -4.50 -4.23
CA ALA A 86 21.27 -3.86 -5.04
C ALA A 86 22.62 -3.66 -4.32
N GLY A 87 22.73 -4.08 -3.05
CA GLY A 87 23.95 -3.92 -2.22
C GLY A 87 24.28 -2.48 -1.84
N LYS A 88 23.34 -1.54 -2.02
CA LYS A 88 23.53 -0.11 -1.70
C LYS A 88 23.18 0.23 -0.25
N LEU A 89 22.44 -0.65 0.40
CA LEU A 89 22.02 -0.56 1.79
C LEU A 89 22.11 -1.96 2.42
N LYS A 90 22.34 -2.06 3.73
CA LYS A 90 22.22 -3.32 4.47
C LYS A 90 21.11 -3.19 5.50
N LEU A 91 20.43 -4.30 5.77
CA LEU A 91 19.43 -4.38 6.84
C LEU A 91 20.02 -4.01 8.22
N SER A 92 21.31 -4.28 8.43
CA SER A 92 22.04 -3.95 9.65
C SER A 92 22.54 -2.51 9.72
N ASP A 93 22.38 -1.70 8.66
CA ASP A 93 22.88 -0.33 8.68
C ASP A 93 22.11 0.51 9.69
N ALA A 94 22.84 1.32 10.45
CA ALA A 94 22.27 2.14 11.52
C ALA A 94 21.82 3.50 10.99
N VAL A 95 20.54 3.80 11.12
CA VAL A 95 19.94 5.10 10.82
C VAL A 95 19.70 5.84 12.13
N GLU A 96 20.22 7.05 12.21
CA GLU A 96 20.05 7.93 13.36
C GLU A 96 18.74 8.72 13.28
N LEU A 97 17.95 8.72 14.36
CA LEU A 97 16.72 9.51 14.48
C LEU A 97 17.06 11.00 14.57
N GLN A 98 16.49 11.79 13.65
CA GLN A 98 16.58 13.25 13.61
C GLN A 98 15.23 13.89 13.92
N ASP A 99 15.24 15.14 14.37
CA ASP A 99 14.00 15.86 14.67
C ASP A 99 13.13 16.09 13.42
N ALA A 100 13.76 16.18 12.24
CA ALA A 100 13.08 16.26 10.96
C ALA A 100 12.34 14.97 10.55
N ASP A 101 12.59 13.83 11.22
CA ASP A 101 11.86 12.58 10.95
C ASP A 101 10.54 12.51 11.73
N ARG A 102 10.45 13.24 12.84
CA ARG A 102 9.38 13.08 13.83
C ARG A 102 8.03 13.51 13.28
N ILE A 103 7.03 12.65 13.45
CA ILE A 103 5.67 12.92 13.01
C ILE A 103 4.67 12.05 13.79
N ASP A 104 3.50 12.63 14.09
CA ASP A 104 2.33 11.99 14.68
C ASP A 104 2.60 11.29 16.03
N VAL A 105 1.68 10.41 16.45
CA VAL A 105 1.76 9.62 17.67
C VAL A 105 2.23 8.21 17.32
N SER A 106 3.50 7.91 17.58
CA SER A 106 4.09 6.58 17.39
C SER A 106 5.09 6.26 18.51
N ARG A 107 5.83 5.15 18.42
CA ARG A 107 6.81 4.80 19.45
C ARG A 107 8.16 5.47 19.16
N VAL A 108 8.63 5.48 17.91
CA VAL A 108 9.93 6.10 17.57
C VAL A 108 9.93 7.61 17.82
N VAL A 109 8.79 8.28 17.59
CA VAL A 109 8.66 9.73 17.79
C VAL A 109 8.92 10.21 19.23
N ARG A 110 8.93 9.32 20.23
CA ARG A 110 9.16 9.66 21.65
C ARG A 110 10.61 9.42 22.10
N GLU A 111 11.41 8.84 21.23
CA GLU A 111 12.77 8.44 21.54
C GLU A 111 13.70 9.66 21.48
N ARG A 112 14.88 9.58 22.10
CA ARG A 112 15.84 10.70 22.05
C ARG A 112 16.43 10.86 20.65
N THR A 113 16.63 12.11 20.22
CA THR A 113 17.38 12.43 19.01
C THR A 113 18.79 11.82 19.11
N GLY A 114 19.31 11.31 18.00
CA GLY A 114 20.57 10.56 18.00
C GLY A 114 20.42 9.06 18.31
N ARG A 115 19.23 8.58 18.73
CA ARG A 115 18.97 7.15 18.86
C ARG A 115 19.10 6.48 17.49
N ARG A 116 19.86 5.39 17.42
CA ARG A 116 20.07 4.62 16.21
C ARG A 116 19.15 3.40 16.16
N TYR A 117 18.64 3.12 14.98
CA TYR A 117 17.89 1.91 14.64
C TYR A 117 18.50 1.27 13.41
N THR A 118 18.50 -0.05 13.34
CA THR A 118 18.84 -0.76 12.10
C THR A 118 17.71 -0.64 11.08
N VAL A 119 18.04 -0.74 9.79
CA VAL A 119 17.05 -0.66 8.70
C VAL A 119 15.95 -1.72 8.85
N ASP A 120 16.29 -2.96 9.23
CA ASP A 120 15.30 -4.01 9.50
C ASP A 120 14.36 -3.67 10.67
N ALA A 121 14.87 -3.09 11.75
CA ALA A 121 14.07 -2.67 12.89
C ALA A 121 13.11 -1.52 12.51
N LEU A 122 13.54 -0.61 11.64
CA LEU A 122 12.67 0.44 11.11
C LEU A 122 11.59 -0.13 10.18
N LEU A 123 11.94 -1.07 9.29
CA LEU A 123 10.98 -1.76 8.44
C LEU A 123 9.93 -2.51 9.27
N ASP A 124 10.37 -3.22 10.32
CA ASP A 124 9.49 -3.97 11.22
C ASP A 124 8.45 -3.07 11.88
N ARG A 125 8.91 -1.95 12.47
CA ARG A 125 8.04 -0.98 13.14
C ARG A 125 7.13 -0.25 12.17
N MET A 126 7.65 0.14 11.00
CA MET A 126 6.87 0.78 9.95
C MET A 126 5.73 -0.14 9.51
N LEU A 127 5.99 -1.42 9.26
CA LEU A 127 5.00 -2.34 8.70
C LEU A 127 4.05 -2.92 9.75
N LYS A 128 4.51 -3.24 10.96
CA LYS A 128 3.67 -3.83 12.02
C LYS A 128 2.92 -2.79 12.83
N ASP A 129 3.61 -1.72 13.25
CA ASP A 129 3.03 -0.71 14.15
C ASP A 129 2.56 0.54 13.38
N SER A 130 2.72 0.55 12.05
CA SER A 130 2.40 1.71 11.21
C SER A 130 3.16 2.98 11.64
N ASP A 131 4.37 2.84 12.19
CA ASP A 131 5.13 3.96 12.76
C ASP A 131 5.57 4.94 11.65
N ASN A 132 4.99 6.15 11.65
CA ASN A 132 5.26 7.18 10.64
C ASN A 132 6.65 7.81 10.78
N THR A 133 7.21 7.84 12.00
CA THR A 133 8.58 8.36 12.20
C THR A 133 9.59 7.35 11.66
N ALA A 134 9.39 6.05 11.86
CA ALA A 134 10.19 5.01 11.24
C ALA A 134 10.12 5.08 9.69
N ALA A 135 8.91 5.32 9.15
CA ALA A 135 8.73 5.51 7.72
C ALA A 135 9.51 6.72 7.19
N ASN A 136 9.45 7.87 7.88
CA ASN A 136 10.21 9.07 7.49
C ASN A 136 11.73 8.83 7.53
N MET A 137 12.24 8.13 8.55
CA MET A 137 13.66 7.75 8.62
C MET A 137 14.08 6.91 7.41
N LEU A 138 13.26 5.94 7.00
CA LEU A 138 13.51 5.12 5.81
C LEU A 138 13.43 5.94 4.52
N ILE A 139 12.43 6.80 4.36
CA ILE A 139 12.31 7.71 3.20
C ILE A 139 13.53 8.61 3.10
N ARG A 140 14.00 9.19 4.21
CA ARG A 140 15.22 10.02 4.23
C ARG A 140 16.46 9.22 3.83
N THR A 141 16.52 7.95 4.22
CA THR A 141 17.65 7.07 3.91
C THR A 141 17.74 6.75 2.41
N VAL A 142 16.61 6.51 1.73
CA VAL A 142 16.60 6.11 0.30
C VAL A 142 16.26 7.23 -0.68
N GLY A 143 15.64 8.31 -0.20
CA GLY A 143 15.13 9.45 -0.98
C GLY A 143 13.72 9.24 -1.53
N GLU A 144 12.89 10.31 -1.51
CA GLU A 144 11.52 10.31 -2.04
C GLU A 144 11.46 9.90 -3.52
N ASP A 145 12.40 10.37 -4.35
CA ASP A 145 12.44 10.02 -5.77
C ASP A 145 12.70 8.52 -5.99
N THR A 146 13.51 7.90 -5.11
CA THR A 146 13.73 6.45 -5.15
C THR A 146 12.44 5.72 -4.81
N VAL A 147 11.73 6.15 -3.77
CA VAL A 147 10.42 5.59 -3.40
C VAL A 147 9.44 5.72 -4.56
N GLN A 148 9.35 6.90 -5.18
CA GLN A 148 8.44 7.14 -6.31
C GLN A 148 8.76 6.23 -7.50
N ARG A 149 10.04 6.10 -7.88
CA ARG A 149 10.46 5.22 -8.98
C ARG A 149 10.18 3.75 -8.68
N SER A 150 10.51 3.29 -7.47
CA SER A 150 10.25 1.92 -7.03
C SER A 150 8.76 1.60 -7.01
N ALA A 151 7.92 2.52 -6.53
CA ALA A 151 6.46 2.37 -6.57
C ALA A 151 5.95 2.24 -8.01
N ALA A 152 6.39 3.11 -8.91
CA ALA A 152 6.00 3.08 -10.32
C ALA A 152 6.41 1.77 -11.02
N GLN A 153 7.59 1.24 -10.70
CA GLN A 153 8.10 -0.02 -11.26
C GLN A 153 7.37 -1.25 -10.71
N ALA A 154 7.13 -1.30 -9.39
CA ALA A 154 6.58 -2.49 -8.73
C ALA A 154 5.04 -2.56 -8.79
N LEU A 155 4.37 -1.39 -8.81
CA LEU A 155 2.92 -1.29 -8.63
C LEU A 155 2.22 -0.64 -9.85
N GLY A 156 2.99 -0.23 -10.86
CA GLY A 156 2.49 0.37 -12.09
C GLY A 156 2.62 1.90 -12.12
N THR A 157 2.96 2.43 -13.29
CA THR A 157 3.31 3.85 -13.51
C THR A 157 2.10 4.80 -13.49
N GLN A 158 0.88 4.28 -13.58
CA GLN A 158 -0.36 5.08 -13.61
C GLN A 158 -1.08 5.14 -12.25
N GLY A 159 -0.64 4.34 -11.26
CA GLY A 159 -1.41 4.10 -10.03
C GLY A 159 -1.11 5.03 -8.86
N PHE A 160 -0.05 5.84 -8.90
CA PHE A 160 0.39 6.64 -7.76
C PHE A 160 0.61 8.10 -8.14
N LYS A 161 0.01 9.01 -7.36
CA LYS A 161 0.45 10.41 -7.29
C LYS A 161 1.81 10.48 -6.59
N ARG A 162 2.35 11.70 -6.45
CA ARG A 162 3.62 11.94 -5.74
C ARG A 162 3.54 11.38 -4.31
N ILE A 163 4.46 10.48 -3.97
CA ILE A 163 4.69 9.99 -2.63
C ILE A 163 5.69 10.94 -1.96
N THR A 164 5.29 11.52 -0.83
CA THR A 164 6.13 12.37 0.02
C THR A 164 6.33 11.71 1.38
N ASN A 165 7.18 12.28 2.22
CA ASN A 165 7.22 11.92 3.63
C ASN A 165 5.91 12.29 4.37
N PHE A 166 5.68 11.64 5.51
CA PHE A 166 4.42 11.78 6.26
C PHE A 166 4.25 13.17 6.89
N ALA A 167 5.33 13.91 7.13
CA ALA A 167 5.24 15.27 7.65
C ALA A 167 4.73 16.24 6.57
N THR A 168 5.28 16.17 5.35
CA THR A 168 4.77 16.93 4.19
C THR A 168 3.31 16.60 3.93
N MET A 169 2.98 15.31 3.87
CA MET A 169 1.60 14.85 3.69
C MET A 169 0.65 15.42 4.77
N ARG A 170 1.09 15.48 6.04
CA ARG A 170 0.26 16.02 7.12
C ARG A 170 0.02 17.52 6.98
N ARG A 171 1.07 18.26 6.61
CA ARG A 171 0.95 19.70 6.31
C ARG A 171 0.01 19.96 5.14
N ASP A 172 0.08 19.15 4.09
CA ASP A 172 -0.79 19.29 2.93
C ASP A 172 -2.27 19.10 3.33
N VAL A 173 -2.57 18.08 4.15
CA VAL A 173 -3.93 17.89 4.69
C VAL A 173 -4.38 19.06 5.55
N TYR A 174 -3.53 19.57 6.44
CA TYR A 174 -3.87 20.71 7.29
C TYR A 174 -3.98 22.02 6.49
N ALA A 175 -3.30 22.13 5.36
CA ALA A 175 -3.35 23.29 4.49
C ALA A 175 -4.70 23.43 3.75
N GLU A 176 -5.48 22.36 3.66
CA GLU A 176 -6.89 22.42 3.23
C GLU A 176 -7.77 23.19 4.22
N ILE A 177 -7.33 23.32 5.49
CA ILE A 177 -7.99 24.12 6.53
C ILE A 177 -7.39 25.52 6.59
N HIS A 178 -6.05 25.64 6.62
CA HIS A 178 -5.37 26.93 6.66
C HIS A 178 -3.99 26.90 5.98
N PRO A 179 -3.68 27.81 5.03
CA PRO A 179 -2.47 27.72 4.20
C PRO A 179 -1.15 27.75 4.98
N SER A 180 -1.09 28.47 6.11
CA SER A 180 0.10 28.51 6.97
C SER A 180 0.46 27.17 7.62
N ALA A 181 -0.40 26.15 7.52
CA ALA A 181 -0.07 24.81 7.99
C ALA A 181 1.16 24.20 7.26
N ARG A 182 1.46 24.69 6.04
CA ARG A 182 2.68 24.32 5.29
C ARG A 182 3.99 24.74 5.97
N GLU A 183 3.93 25.71 6.87
CA GLU A 183 5.10 26.23 7.59
C GLU A 183 5.30 25.56 8.97
N LEU A 184 4.42 24.64 9.36
CA LEU A 184 4.50 24.02 10.68
C LEU A 184 5.80 23.22 10.83
N PRO A 185 6.58 23.43 11.91
CA PRO A 185 7.70 22.55 12.20
C PRO A 185 7.17 21.15 12.57
N ASN A 186 7.98 20.11 12.33
CA ASN A 186 7.59 18.74 12.70
C ASN A 186 7.19 18.61 14.17
N THR A 187 7.82 19.37 15.07
CA THR A 187 7.50 19.39 16.51
C THR A 187 6.05 19.79 16.77
N ALA A 188 5.46 20.67 15.96
CA ALA A 188 4.05 21.04 16.05
C ALA A 188 3.11 19.95 15.52
N LEU A 189 3.61 18.99 14.75
CA LEU A 189 2.85 17.84 14.24
C LEU A 189 2.89 16.63 15.18
N VAL A 190 3.71 16.68 16.23
CA VAL A 190 3.84 15.62 17.26
C VAL A 190 2.94 15.92 18.47
N GLN A 191 2.57 17.20 18.66
CA GLN A 191 1.66 17.63 19.72
C GLN A 191 0.21 17.49 19.26
N VAL A 192 -0.37 16.31 19.45
CA VAL A 192 -1.83 16.11 19.39
C VAL A 192 -2.27 15.32 20.61
#